data_AF-A0AA41MD00-F1
#
_entry.id   AF-A0AA41MD00-F1
#
_cell.length_a   1.000
_cell.length_b   1.000
_cell.length_c   1.000
_cell.angle_alpha   90.00
_cell.angle_beta   90.00
_cell.angle_gamma   90.00
#
_symmetry.space_group_name_H-M   'P 1'
#
loop_
_entity.id
_entity.type
_entity.pdbx_description
1 polymer ?
#
loop_
_entity_poly.entity_id
_entity_poly.type
_entity_poly.pdbx_seq_one_letter_code
_entity_poly.pdbx_strand_id
1 'polypeptide(L)'
;MNADLKAQLPELNITAAKEIEGGGWKAIIVFVPVAQLKSFQKIQVRLVCELENFSGKHVVFIAQKRILPKPTRKSHSKNEQKRPRGRTLTTVRDAILEDLVFLSEIVGKRIHVKLDGSWRIKVHLVKAQPKQKQNNNNNNNLIYIKN
;
A
#
# COMPACT_ATOMS: atom_id res chain seq x y z
N MET A 1 -24.24 -13.95 9.28
CA MET A 1 -23.78 -13.02 8.24
C MET A 1 -22.27 -13.10 7.94
N ASN A 2 -21.50 -14.04 8.53
CA ASN A 2 -20.06 -14.22 8.23
C ASN A 2 -19.74 -15.49 7.41
N ALA A 3 -20.76 -16.19 6.92
CA ALA A 3 -20.58 -17.47 6.23
C ALA A 3 -19.77 -17.33 4.92
N ASP A 4 -19.94 -16.21 4.21
CA ASP A 4 -19.32 -15.98 2.91
C ASP A 4 -17.80 -15.77 3.01
N LEU A 5 -17.31 -15.13 4.09
CA LEU A 5 -15.87 -14.95 4.31
C LEU A 5 -15.19 -16.27 4.73
N LYS A 6 -15.91 -17.11 5.48
CA LYS A 6 -15.38 -18.38 6.00
C LYS A 6 -14.93 -19.34 4.89
N ALA A 7 -15.53 -19.26 3.70
CA ALA A 7 -15.13 -20.08 2.55
C ALA A 7 -13.82 -19.59 1.89
N GLN A 8 -13.51 -18.29 1.97
CA GLN A 8 -12.41 -17.67 1.26
C GLN A 8 -11.15 -17.49 2.13
N LEU A 9 -11.32 -17.34 3.44
CA LEU A 9 -10.24 -17.17 4.40
C LEU A 9 -9.27 -18.36 4.54
N PRO A 10 -9.69 -19.64 4.43
CA PRO A 10 -8.79 -20.78 4.69
C PRO A 10 -7.59 -20.87 3.76
N GLU A 11 -7.71 -20.36 2.53
CA GLU A 11 -6.64 -20.39 1.53
C GLU A 11 -5.70 -19.17 1.61
N LEU A 12 -6.08 -18.15 2.38
CA LEU A 12 -5.40 -16.87 2.42
C LEU A 12 -4.40 -16.81 3.58
N ASN A 13 -3.15 -16.51 3.26
CA ASN A 13 -2.06 -16.43 4.22
C ASN A 13 -1.55 -15.01 4.35
N ILE A 14 -1.11 -14.65 5.55
CA ILE A 14 -0.36 -13.43 5.81
C ILE A 14 1.12 -13.78 5.98
N THR A 15 2.00 -12.87 5.57
CA THR A 15 3.45 -13.03 5.73
C THR A 15 3.93 -12.41 7.03
N ALA A 16 3.43 -11.21 7.34
CA ALA A 16 3.79 -10.47 8.54
C ALA A 16 2.72 -9.42 8.84
N ALA A 17 2.67 -8.93 10.07
CA ALA A 17 1.92 -7.73 10.42
C ALA A 17 2.85 -6.80 11.20
N LYS A 18 2.75 -5.50 10.94
CA LYS A 18 3.53 -4.47 11.61
C LYS A 18 2.63 -3.32 12.01
N GLU A 19 2.68 -2.95 13.29
CA GLU A 19 2.07 -1.73 13.75
C GLU A 19 3.00 -0.54 13.46
N ILE A 20 2.41 0.55 12.99
CA ILE A 20 3.07 1.83 12.77
C ILE A 20 2.31 2.91 13.55
N GLU A 21 3.08 3.85 14.08
CA GLU A 21 2.56 5.03 14.74
C GLU A 21 3.05 6.27 13.97
N GLY A 22 2.17 7.23 13.75
CA GLY A 22 2.53 8.48 13.08
C GLY A 22 1.54 9.57 13.45
N GLY A 23 2.01 10.79 13.72
CA GLY A 23 1.17 11.99 13.86
C GLY A 23 -0.06 11.86 14.79
N GLY A 24 0.04 11.04 15.86
CA GLY A 24 -1.05 10.81 16.82
C GLY A 24 -2.03 9.68 16.48
N TRP A 25 -1.84 8.97 15.37
CA TRP A 25 -2.65 7.80 14.99
C TRP A 25 -1.79 6.53 14.89
N LYS A 26 -2.43 5.39 15.12
CA LYS A 26 -1.83 4.06 15.01
C LYS A 26 -2.52 3.28 13.90
N ALA A 27 -1.72 2.61 13.07
CA ALA A 27 -2.21 1.79 11.98
C ALA A 27 -1.47 0.46 11.92
N ILE A 28 -2.17 -0.59 11.49
CA ILE A 28 -1.63 -1.93 11.31
C ILE A 28 -1.44 -2.17 9.82
N ILE A 29 -0.20 -2.46 9.42
CA ILE A 29 0.14 -2.90 8.08
C ILE A 29 0.20 -4.41 8.08
N VAL A 30 -0.62 -5.05 7.25
CA VAL A 30 -0.60 -6.50 7.04
C VAL A 30 0.08 -6.80 5.70
N PHE A 31 1.17 -7.53 5.77
CA PHE A 31 1.93 -7.97 4.61
C PHE A 31 1.36 -9.28 4.05
N VAL A 32 0.98 -9.23 2.77
CA VAL A 32 0.35 -10.33 2.05
C VAL A 32 1.30 -10.88 0.97
N PRO A 33 1.37 -12.19 0.72
CA PRO A 33 2.10 -12.73 -0.41
C PRO A 33 1.62 -12.13 -1.74
N VAL A 34 2.54 -11.74 -2.63
CA VAL A 34 2.21 -11.08 -3.91
C VAL A 34 1.20 -11.88 -4.74
N ALA A 35 1.29 -13.21 -4.71
CA ALA A 35 0.38 -14.10 -5.45
C ALA A 35 -1.07 -14.03 -4.96
N GLN A 36 -1.28 -13.77 -3.67
CA GLN A 36 -2.60 -13.76 -3.02
C GLN A 36 -3.25 -12.37 -2.97
N LEU A 37 -2.51 -11.31 -3.32
CA LEU A 37 -2.98 -9.92 -3.21
C LEU A 37 -4.31 -9.69 -3.94
N LYS A 38 -4.49 -10.24 -5.15
CA LYS A 38 -5.76 -10.10 -5.90
C LYS A 38 -6.95 -10.75 -5.19
N SER A 39 -6.71 -11.86 -4.48
CA SER A 39 -7.76 -12.54 -3.71
C SER A 39 -8.13 -11.74 -2.47
N PHE A 40 -7.13 -11.17 -1.78
CA PHE A 40 -7.36 -10.23 -0.67
C PHE A 40 -8.15 -9.00 -1.12
N GLN A 41 -7.82 -8.41 -2.27
CA GLN A 41 -8.51 -7.23 -2.80
C GLN A 41 -10.02 -7.46 -3.00
N LYS A 42 -10.46 -8.66 -3.37
CA LYS A 42 -11.88 -8.99 -3.54
C LYS A 42 -12.69 -8.86 -2.24
N ILE A 43 -12.08 -9.22 -1.11
CA ILE A 43 -12.71 -9.21 0.22
C ILE A 43 -12.30 -8.03 1.08
N GLN A 44 -11.36 -7.21 0.61
CA GLN A 44 -10.64 -6.23 1.40
C GLN A 44 -11.57 -5.24 2.11
N VAL A 45 -12.60 -4.73 1.43
CA VAL A 45 -13.56 -3.76 2.01
C VAL A 45 -14.20 -4.31 3.29
N ARG A 46 -14.62 -5.57 3.28
CA ARG A 46 -15.28 -6.21 4.42
C ARG A 46 -14.28 -6.55 5.51
N LEU A 47 -13.14 -7.15 5.13
CA LEU A 47 -12.09 -7.51 6.09
C LEU A 47 -11.51 -6.31 6.82
N VAL A 48 -11.27 -5.20 6.12
CA VAL A 48 -10.77 -3.97 6.76
C VAL A 48 -11.78 -3.48 7.78
N CYS A 49 -13.06 -3.39 7.43
CA CYS A 49 -14.11 -2.96 8.36
C CYS A 49 -14.18 -3.83 9.62
N GLU A 50 -14.10 -5.16 9.48
CA GLU A 50 -14.11 -6.08 10.62
C GLU A 50 -12.86 -5.95 11.50
N LEU A 51 -11.67 -5.84 10.90
CA LEU A 51 -10.41 -5.71 11.62
C LEU A 51 -10.24 -4.34 12.28
N GLU A 52 -10.74 -3.28 11.66
CA GLU A 52 -10.80 -1.93 12.24
C GLU A 52 -11.77 -1.91 13.43
N ASN A 53 -12.92 -2.56 13.33
CA ASN A 53 -13.86 -2.68 14.45
C ASN A 53 -13.29 -3.48 15.63
N PHE A 54 -12.47 -4.51 15.36
CA PHE A 54 -11.84 -5.30 16.41
C PHE A 54 -10.69 -4.56 17.10
N SER A 55 -9.85 -3.86 16.33
CA SER A 55 -8.61 -3.26 16.84
C SER A 55 -8.74 -1.78 17.23
N GLY A 56 -9.78 -1.09 16.74
CA GLY A 56 -9.93 0.36 16.85
C GLY A 56 -8.85 1.16 16.11
N LYS A 57 -8.02 0.49 15.30
CA LYS A 57 -6.89 1.07 14.55
C LYS A 57 -7.13 0.89 13.06
N HIS A 58 -6.56 1.78 12.24
CA HIS A 58 -6.65 1.64 10.79
C HIS A 58 -5.85 0.45 10.29
N VAL A 59 -6.42 -0.35 9.40
CA VAL A 59 -5.76 -1.56 8.86
C VAL A 59 -5.56 -1.44 7.36
N VAL A 60 -4.34 -1.67 6.90
CA VAL A 60 -3.98 -1.61 5.48
C VAL A 60 -3.24 -2.86 5.05
N PHE A 61 -3.62 -3.42 3.90
CA PHE A 61 -2.96 -4.57 3.28
C PHE A 61 -1.94 -4.11 2.25
N ILE A 62 -0.72 -4.64 2.32
CA ILE A 62 0.37 -4.35 1.38
C ILE A 62 0.99 -5.67 0.92
N ALA A 63 1.33 -5.77 -0.37
CA ALA A 63 2.09 -6.94 -0.83
C ALA A 63 3.53 -6.94 -0.32
N GLN A 64 3.99 -8.10 0.14
CA GLN A 64 5.39 -8.38 0.47
C GLN A 64 6.24 -8.45 -0.82
N LYS A 65 6.65 -7.31 -1.34
CA LYS A 65 7.45 -7.19 -2.57
C LYS A 65 8.96 -7.15 -2.24
N ARG A 66 9.76 -8.04 -2.85
CA ARG A 66 11.22 -8.08 -2.65
C ARG A 66 11.94 -7.04 -3.54
N ILE A 67 12.68 -6.14 -2.91
CA ILE A 67 13.57 -5.19 -3.60
C ILE A 67 14.94 -5.83 -3.76
N LEU A 68 15.46 -5.89 -4.98
CA LEU A 68 16.86 -6.29 -5.22
C LEU A 68 17.79 -5.06 -5.13
N PRO A 69 19.09 -5.20 -4.82
CA PRO A 69 20.02 -4.07 -4.90
C PRO A 69 20.30 -3.69 -6.36
N LYS A 70 20.68 -2.42 -6.61
CA LYS A 70 21.12 -1.99 -7.96
C LYS A 70 22.48 -2.65 -8.23
N PRO A 71 22.65 -3.38 -9.35
CA PRO A 71 23.97 -3.88 -9.70
C PRO A 71 24.88 -2.67 -9.93
N THR A 72 26.01 -2.64 -9.23
CA THR A 72 27.05 -1.61 -9.38
C THR A 72 28.35 -2.31 -9.73
N ARG A 73 29.33 -1.61 -10.28
CA ARG A 73 30.62 -2.22 -10.65
C ARG A 73 31.33 -2.91 -9.48
N LYS A 74 31.07 -2.48 -8.24
CA LYS A 74 31.65 -3.02 -6.99
C LYS A 74 30.70 -3.95 -6.22
N SER A 75 29.58 -4.39 -6.80
CA SER A 75 28.66 -5.26 -6.06
C SER A 75 29.29 -6.62 -5.81
N HIS A 76 29.43 -6.99 -4.52
CA HIS A 76 29.91 -8.31 -4.09
C HIS A 76 29.07 -9.47 -4.62
N SER A 77 27.76 -9.27 -4.79
CA SER A 77 26.88 -10.25 -5.44
C SER A 77 26.96 -10.14 -6.96
N LYS A 78 27.81 -10.97 -7.57
CA LYS A 78 27.74 -11.25 -9.02
C LYS A 78 26.45 -12.02 -9.30
N ASN A 79 25.37 -11.30 -9.56
CA ASN A 79 24.16 -11.91 -10.09
C ASN A 79 24.39 -12.19 -11.58
N GLU A 80 24.45 -13.46 -11.96
CA GLU A 80 24.55 -13.87 -13.37
C GLU A 80 23.30 -13.48 -14.16
N GLN A 81 22.14 -13.49 -13.49
CA GLN A 81 20.87 -13.12 -14.09
C GLN A 81 20.61 -11.61 -14.03
N LYS A 82 20.09 -11.05 -15.12
CA LYS A 82 19.62 -9.66 -15.20
C LYS A 82 18.55 -9.38 -14.13
N ARG A 83 18.71 -8.27 -13.41
CA ARG A 83 17.70 -7.80 -12.45
C ARG A 83 16.35 -7.56 -13.15
N PRO A 84 15.25 -8.19 -12.69
CA PRO A 84 13.93 -7.92 -13.22
C PRO A 84 13.44 -6.52 -12.83
N ARG A 85 12.78 -5.82 -13.76
CA ARG A 85 12.26 -4.45 -13.55
C ARG A 85 11.27 -4.38 -12.39
N GLY A 86 10.43 -5.42 -12.22
CA GLY A 86 9.46 -5.53 -11.13
C GLY A 86 10.08 -5.59 -9.72
N ARG A 87 11.40 -5.84 -9.59
CA ARG A 87 12.11 -5.83 -8.30
C ARG A 87 12.98 -4.58 -8.13
N THR A 88 12.65 -3.49 -8.82
CA THR A 88 13.32 -2.19 -8.64
C THR A 88 12.79 -1.42 -7.44
N LEU A 89 13.64 -0.63 -6.75
CA LEU A 89 13.19 0.19 -5.61
C LEU A 89 12.04 1.13 -6.02
N THR A 90 12.18 1.77 -7.18
CA THR A 90 11.17 2.67 -7.74
C THR A 90 9.86 1.92 -8.05
N THR A 91 9.92 0.83 -8.81
CA THR A 91 8.70 0.06 -9.15
C THR A 91 8.02 -0.51 -7.91
N VAL A 92 8.78 -0.98 -6.93
CA VAL A 92 8.19 -1.48 -5.67
C VAL A 92 7.53 -0.35 -4.88
N ARG A 93 8.15 0.84 -4.81
CA ARG A 93 7.54 2.01 -4.15
C ARG A 93 6.23 2.44 -4.83
N ASP A 94 6.21 2.46 -6.15
CA ASP A 94 5.00 2.77 -6.91
C ASP A 94 3.90 1.74 -6.66
N ALA A 95 4.26 0.46 -6.66
CA ALA A 95 3.30 -0.61 -6.43
C ALA A 95 2.82 -0.67 -4.96
N ILE A 96 3.62 -0.22 -3.99
CA ILE A 96 3.15 -0.06 -2.59
C ILE A 96 2.12 1.06 -2.51
N LEU A 97 2.35 2.18 -3.22
CA LEU A 97 1.42 3.29 -3.24
C LEU A 97 0.06 2.91 -3.85
N GLU A 98 0.05 2.04 -4.87
CA GLU A 98 -1.17 1.47 -5.42
C GLU A 98 -1.90 0.59 -4.40
N ASP A 99 -1.19 -0.27 -3.66
CA ASP A 99 -1.78 -1.13 -2.63
C ASP A 99 -2.43 -0.29 -1.51
N LEU A 100 -1.77 0.81 -1.09
CA LEU A 100 -2.29 1.72 -0.06
C LEU A 100 -3.61 2.39 -0.46
N VAL A 101 -3.83 2.59 -1.76
CA VAL A 101 -4.97 3.35 -2.28
C VAL A 101 -5.87 2.45 -3.13
N PHE A 102 -5.98 1.16 -2.79
CA PHE A 102 -6.67 0.18 -3.63
C PHE A 102 -8.14 0.52 -3.99
N LEU A 103 -8.83 1.31 -3.15
CA LEU A 103 -10.21 1.75 -3.38
C LEU A 103 -10.34 2.91 -4.37
N SER A 104 -9.25 3.62 -4.65
CA SER A 104 -9.27 4.82 -5.49
C SER A 104 -8.13 4.76 -6.51
N GLU A 105 -8.46 5.00 -7.77
CA GLU A 105 -7.45 5.00 -8.81
C GLU A 105 -6.55 6.24 -8.73
N ILE A 106 -5.25 6.04 -8.95
CA ILE A 106 -4.27 7.14 -9.03
C ILE A 106 -4.31 7.71 -10.44
N VAL A 107 -4.77 8.95 -10.58
CA VAL A 107 -4.85 9.67 -11.87
C VAL A 107 -3.48 10.20 -12.29
N GLY A 108 -2.68 10.62 -11.32
CA GLY A 108 -1.40 11.25 -11.61
C GLY A 108 -0.54 11.45 -10.39
N LYS A 109 0.76 11.56 -10.63
CA LYS A 109 1.78 11.84 -9.61
C LYS A 109 2.55 13.07 -10.05
N ARG A 110 2.62 14.07 -9.17
CA ARG A 110 3.43 15.28 -9.40
C ARG A 110 4.52 15.36 -8.36
N ILE A 111 5.76 15.50 -8.81
CA ILE A 111 6.91 15.72 -7.94
C ILE A 111 7.17 17.22 -7.87
N HIS A 112 7.09 17.80 -6.68
CA HIS A 112 7.45 19.19 -6.43
C HIS A 112 8.77 19.21 -5.66
N VAL A 113 9.81 19.70 -6.32
CA VAL A 113 11.14 19.96 -5.74
C VAL A 113 11.19 21.41 -5.27
N LYS A 114 11.53 21.64 -4.00
CA LYS A 114 11.70 22.98 -3.41
C LYS A 114 13.10 23.53 -3.69
N LEU A 115 13.29 24.82 -3.41
CA LEU A 115 14.59 25.48 -3.51
C LEU A 115 15.66 24.83 -2.63
N ASP A 116 15.27 24.32 -1.46
CA ASP A 116 16.16 23.61 -0.52
C ASP A 116 16.56 22.19 -0.99
N GLY A 117 16.18 21.78 -2.20
CA GLY A 117 16.40 20.42 -2.72
C GLY A 117 15.49 19.34 -2.15
N SER A 118 14.76 19.62 -1.06
CA SER A 118 13.70 18.75 -0.56
C SER A 118 12.57 18.60 -1.58
N TRP A 119 11.98 17.42 -1.66
CA TRP A 119 10.92 17.13 -2.63
C TRP A 119 9.73 16.45 -1.96
N ARG A 120 8.56 16.70 -2.51
CA ARG A 120 7.30 16.06 -2.09
C ARG A 120 6.56 15.52 -3.30
N ILE A 121 5.99 14.33 -3.15
CA ILE A 121 5.13 13.73 -4.16
C ILE A 121 3.69 14.05 -3.81
N LYS A 122 2.99 14.68 -4.75
CA LYS A 122 1.57 14.96 -4.70
C LYS A 122 0.86 13.95 -5.60
N VAL A 123 0.13 13.03 -4.99
CA VAL A 123 -0.60 11.96 -5.70
C VAL A 123 -2.05 12.38 -5.84
N HIS A 124 -2.56 12.38 -7.07
CA HIS A 124 -3.93 12.74 -7.41
C HIS A 124 -4.79 11.48 -7.49
N LEU A 125 -5.89 11.45 -6.74
CA LEU A 125 -6.84 10.33 -6.72
C LEU A 125 -8.14 10.69 -7.43
N VAL A 126 -8.73 9.71 -8.12
CA VAL A 126 -10.08 9.83 -8.69
C VAL A 126 -11.07 10.06 -7.54
N LYS A 127 -11.99 11.01 -7.73
CA LYS A 127 -13.10 11.23 -6.79
C LYS A 127 -14.13 10.12 -6.98
N ALA A 128 -14.15 9.13 -6.10
CA ALA A 128 -15.25 8.17 -6.07
C ALA A 128 -16.56 8.91 -5.69
N GLN A 129 -17.66 8.62 -6.39
CA GLN A 129 -19.00 9.10 -6.01
C GLN A 129 -19.33 8.63 -4.58
N PRO A 130 -19.88 9.48 -3.70
CA PRO A 130 -19.99 9.17 -2.28
C PRO A 130 -21.09 8.13 -2.05
N LYS A 131 -20.70 6.88 -1.79
CA LYS A 131 -21.56 5.88 -1.14
C LYS A 131 -20.84 5.32 0.10
N GLN A 132 -20.53 6.19 1.06
CA GLN A 132 -20.48 5.95 2.51
C GLN A 132 -19.79 7.14 3.20
N LYS A 133 -20.33 7.50 4.39
CA LYS A 133 -20.12 8.77 5.13
C LYS A 133 -18.66 9.21 5.24
N GLN A 134 -18.33 10.37 4.67
CA GLN A 134 -17.15 11.15 5.04
C GLN A 134 -17.53 12.10 6.19
N ASN A 135 -17.29 11.68 7.43
CA ASN A 135 -17.02 12.63 8.50
C ASN A 135 -15.50 12.78 8.57
N ASN A 136 -14.94 13.67 7.73
CA ASN A 136 -13.67 14.34 7.97
C ASN A 136 -13.51 15.50 6.98
N ASN A 137 -13.54 16.72 7.52
CA ASN A 137 -13.39 18.00 6.82
C ASN A 137 -11.97 18.20 6.26
N ASN A 138 -11.58 17.43 5.24
CA ASN A 138 -10.42 17.72 4.41
C ASN A 138 -10.71 17.34 2.96
N ASN A 139 -11.19 18.31 2.19
CA ASN A 139 -11.51 18.23 0.75
C ASN A 139 -10.26 18.04 -0.15
N ASN A 140 -9.35 17.14 0.18
CA ASN A 140 -8.12 16.95 -0.58
C ASN A 140 -7.96 15.47 -0.93
N ASN A 141 -8.33 15.11 -2.17
CA ASN A 141 -8.05 13.82 -2.85
C ASN A 141 -6.54 13.64 -3.14
N LEU A 142 -5.69 14.03 -2.18
CA LEU A 142 -4.28 14.30 -2.38
C LEU A 142 -3.49 13.68 -1.24
N ILE A 143 -2.71 12.65 -1.57
CA ILE A 143 -1.75 12.07 -0.64
C ILE A 143 -0.41 12.77 -0.86
N TYR A 144 0.17 13.25 0.25
CA TYR A 144 1.49 13.86 0.27
C TYR A 144 2.50 12.89 0.84
N ILE A 145 3.44 12.46 0.00
CA ILE A 145 4.59 11.67 0.45
C ILE A 145 5.78 12.62 0.55
N LYS A 146 6.33 12.73 1.75
CA LYS A 146 7.58 13.46 2.02
C LYS A 146 8.74 12.48 2.05
N ASN A 147 9.91 12.98 1.67
CA ASN A 147 11.19 12.32 1.89
C ASN A 147 11.94 13.07 2.99
#